data_AF-A0A0P8AGD6-F1
#
_entry.id   AF-A0A0P8AGD6-F1
#
_cell.length_a   1.000
_cell.length_b   1.000
_cell.length_c   1.000
_cell.angle_alpha   90.00
_cell.angle_beta   90.00
_cell.angle_gamma   90.00
#
_symmetry.space_group_name_H-M   'P 1'
#
loop_
_entity.id
_entity.type
_entity.pdbx_description
1 polymer ?
#
loop_
_entity_poly.entity_id
_entity_poly.type
_entity_poly.pdbx_seq_one_letter_code
_entity_poly.pdbx_strand_id
1 'polypeptide(L)'
;MLRQLALAAFATALIAPPVHAQDYTLAPTFGVFSVQSGFMPDTNWISVLAGGDIRGEYTDHDLGVRCAGYFADAPDFRVFFTPGSGAPLSFFVEARDDTVLLINTPDGQWHCNDDTSGVDPAITFEAPREGQYDIWVGTFSAVTGDYPPARLAVTEAAPFADTFDRAFFGEDDRVEVDTLQPPWTMIGFLDLDETSCTGVLIGPATVLTAAHCIANGGVIETPPVEFLAGYDQGRSAARSATIGYHVPGAGWRGSRRAPISPSSTLPSRSGINWAGWM
;
A
#
# COMPACT_ATOMS: atom_id res chain seq x y z
N MET A 1 23.37 -76.94 25.30
CA MET A 1 23.89 -75.56 25.41
C MET A 1 23.04 -74.66 24.52
N LEU A 2 22.07 -73.93 25.07
CA LEU A 2 21.38 -72.86 24.34
C LEU A 2 21.54 -71.57 25.14
N ARG A 3 22.31 -70.62 24.58
CA ARG A 3 22.51 -69.27 25.09
C ARG A 3 21.25 -68.44 24.80
N GLN A 4 20.62 -67.89 25.84
CA GLN A 4 19.59 -66.86 25.68
C GLN A 4 20.27 -65.54 25.30
N LEU A 5 19.97 -65.04 24.10
CA LEU A 5 20.31 -63.68 23.68
C LEU A 5 19.14 -62.78 24.09
N ALA A 6 19.33 -61.97 25.14
CA ALA A 6 18.44 -60.87 25.46
C ALA A 6 18.77 -59.70 24.53
N LEU A 7 17.89 -59.39 23.58
CA LEU A 7 17.94 -58.12 22.86
C LEU A 7 17.37 -57.02 23.77
N ALA A 8 18.22 -56.09 24.18
CA ALA A 8 17.79 -54.83 24.76
C ALA A 8 17.32 -53.90 23.63
N ALA A 9 16.01 -53.65 23.55
CA ALA A 9 15.45 -52.65 22.66
C ALA A 9 15.71 -51.26 23.27
N PHE A 10 16.64 -50.51 22.68
CA PHE A 10 16.80 -49.08 22.96
C PHE A 10 15.70 -48.31 22.24
N ALA A 11 14.72 -47.82 23.00
CA ALA A 11 13.74 -46.86 22.50
C ALA A 11 14.39 -45.48 22.42
N THR A 12 14.82 -45.07 21.23
CA THR A 12 15.21 -43.68 20.94
C THR A 12 13.97 -42.80 20.95
N ALA A 13 13.78 -42.02 22.02
CA ALA A 13 12.80 -40.95 22.04
C ALA A 13 13.24 -39.83 21.10
N LEU A 14 12.47 -39.59 20.04
CA LEU A 14 12.61 -38.40 19.19
C LEU A 14 12.16 -37.18 20.02
N ILE A 15 13.13 -36.43 20.53
CA ILE A 15 12.86 -35.11 21.12
C ILE A 15 12.65 -34.15 19.95
N ALA A 16 11.40 -33.83 19.65
CA ALA A 16 11.11 -32.73 18.73
C ALA A 16 11.62 -31.42 19.39
N PRO A 17 12.36 -30.57 18.66
CA PRO A 17 12.70 -29.25 19.18
C PRO A 17 11.40 -28.48 19.49
N PRO A 18 11.39 -27.65 20.55
CA PRO A 18 10.24 -26.80 20.82
C PRO A 18 9.97 -25.93 19.60
N VAL A 19 8.75 -26.01 19.06
CA VAL A 19 8.25 -25.04 18.11
C VAL A 19 8.05 -23.75 18.91
N HIS A 20 8.96 -22.80 18.74
CA HIS A 20 8.82 -21.49 19.34
C HIS A 20 7.73 -20.74 18.57
N ALA A 21 6.63 -20.44 19.27
CA ALA A 21 5.65 -19.48 18.78
C ALA A 21 6.29 -18.09 18.79
N GLN A 22 5.75 -17.20 17.97
CA GLN A 22 6.12 -15.79 17.93
C GLN A 22 5.96 -15.15 19.32
N ASP A 23 6.91 -14.30 19.70
CA ASP A 23 7.00 -13.74 21.05
C ASP A 23 6.25 -12.41 21.15
N TYR A 24 4.98 -12.48 21.56
CA TYR A 24 4.13 -11.32 21.81
C TYR A 24 4.62 -10.42 22.95
N THR A 25 5.65 -10.80 23.71
CA THR A 25 6.20 -9.95 24.80
C THR A 25 7.24 -8.95 24.30
N LEU A 26 7.76 -9.14 23.08
CA LEU A 26 8.72 -8.24 22.46
C LEU A 26 8.05 -6.93 22.03
N ALA A 27 8.87 -5.88 21.82
CA ALA A 27 8.39 -4.60 21.31
C ALA A 27 8.06 -4.70 19.82
N PRO A 28 6.94 -4.14 19.35
CA PRO A 28 6.56 -4.22 17.95
C PRO A 28 7.43 -3.36 17.04
N THR A 29 7.65 -3.81 15.81
CA THR A 29 8.58 -3.17 14.86
C THR A 29 8.06 -1.85 14.28
N PHE A 30 6.78 -1.82 13.89
CA PHE A 30 6.18 -0.69 13.14
C PHE A 30 5.34 0.25 14.02
N GLY A 31 5.10 -0.14 15.28
CA GLY A 31 4.54 0.75 16.29
C GLY A 31 3.41 0.16 17.12
N VAL A 32 2.78 1.05 17.86
CA VAL A 32 1.71 0.75 18.82
C VAL A 32 0.60 1.78 18.61
N PHE A 33 -0.65 1.33 18.70
CA PHE A 33 -1.81 2.22 18.77
C PHE A 33 -2.73 1.82 19.93
N SER A 34 -3.19 2.79 20.73
CA SER A 34 -4.34 2.65 21.63
C SER A 34 -5.60 3.27 21.02
N VAL A 35 -6.63 2.47 20.79
CA VAL A 35 -7.92 2.89 20.24
C VAL A 35 -9.07 2.44 21.13
N GLN A 36 -10.14 3.23 21.13
CA GLN A 36 -11.43 2.83 21.68
C GLN A 36 -12.43 2.68 20.54
N SER A 37 -13.48 1.91 20.78
CA SER A 37 -14.57 1.76 19.82
C SER A 37 -15.22 3.11 19.46
N GLY A 38 -15.63 3.25 18.21
CA GLY A 38 -16.02 4.51 17.56
C GLY A 38 -14.83 5.35 17.11
N PHE A 39 -13.66 4.75 16.86
CA PHE A 39 -12.47 5.51 16.48
C PHE A 39 -12.61 6.17 15.11
N MET A 40 -12.02 7.35 14.96
CA MET A 40 -11.90 8.05 13.68
C MET A 40 -10.46 8.54 13.49
N PRO A 41 -9.93 8.54 12.25
CA PRO A 41 -10.54 7.99 11.05
C PRO A 41 -10.66 6.45 11.13
N ASP A 42 -11.66 5.90 10.46
CA ASP A 42 -11.85 4.46 10.24
C ASP A 42 -12.08 4.27 8.72
N THR A 43 -11.28 3.49 7.98
CA THR A 43 -10.18 2.56 8.34
C THR A 43 -8.84 3.23 8.62
N ASN A 44 -8.10 2.74 9.62
CA ASN A 44 -6.70 3.10 9.85
C ASN A 44 -5.77 2.22 9.01
N TRP A 45 -4.94 2.84 8.17
CA TRP A 45 -3.96 2.14 7.33
C TRP A 45 -2.53 2.34 7.84
N ILE A 46 -1.83 1.25 8.07
CA ILE A 46 -0.44 1.21 8.54
C ILE A 46 0.43 0.54 7.47
N SER A 47 1.53 1.19 7.10
CA SER A 47 2.51 0.58 6.19
C SER A 47 3.50 -0.26 6.99
N VAL A 48 3.69 -1.51 6.58
CA VAL A 48 4.62 -2.48 7.18
C VAL A 48 5.44 -3.18 6.10
N LEU A 49 6.47 -3.91 6.51
CA LEU A 49 7.16 -4.89 5.66
C LEU A 49 6.71 -6.27 6.12
N ALA A 50 6.17 -7.07 5.21
CA ALA A 50 5.64 -8.38 5.54
C ALA A 50 6.74 -9.44 5.54
N GLY A 51 6.65 -10.38 6.48
CA GLY A 51 7.48 -11.59 6.51
C GLY A 51 8.42 -11.68 7.71
N GLY A 52 9.39 -12.58 7.58
CA GLY A 52 10.50 -12.77 8.51
C GLY A 52 11.27 -14.04 8.16
N ASP A 53 12.21 -14.44 9.00
CA ASP A 53 13.05 -15.62 8.80
C ASP A 53 12.53 -16.86 9.54
N ILE A 54 11.53 -16.70 10.41
CA ILE A 54 10.97 -17.79 11.22
C ILE A 54 9.73 -18.36 10.53
N ARG A 55 9.82 -19.62 10.09
CA ARG A 55 8.65 -20.36 9.63
C ARG A 55 7.79 -20.78 10.82
N GLY A 56 6.53 -20.33 10.84
CA GLY A 56 5.51 -20.72 11.82
C GLY A 56 4.34 -21.45 11.17
N GLU A 57 3.73 -22.37 11.91
CA GLU A 57 2.44 -22.99 11.57
C GLU A 57 1.49 -22.82 12.75
N TYR A 58 0.33 -22.25 12.47
CA TYR A 58 -0.68 -21.86 13.45
C TYR A 58 -2.01 -22.52 13.13
N THR A 59 -2.82 -22.75 14.15
CA THR A 59 -4.21 -23.18 14.00
C THR A 59 -5.08 -22.10 14.59
N ASP A 60 -5.96 -21.52 13.77
CA ASP A 60 -6.92 -20.52 14.20
C ASP A 60 -7.81 -21.06 15.33
N HIS A 61 -7.94 -20.29 16.40
CA HIS A 61 -8.65 -20.72 17.61
C HIS A 61 -10.12 -21.05 17.36
N ASP A 62 -10.81 -20.23 16.55
CA ASP A 62 -12.26 -20.34 16.37
C ASP A 62 -12.63 -21.31 15.23
N LEU A 63 -11.87 -21.25 14.14
CA LEU A 63 -12.15 -22.00 12.92
C LEU A 63 -11.45 -23.36 12.88
N GLY A 64 -10.38 -23.55 13.66
CA GLY A 64 -9.55 -24.76 13.61
C GLY A 64 -8.79 -24.94 12.29
N VAL A 65 -8.78 -23.91 11.44
CA VAL A 65 -8.07 -23.88 10.15
C VAL A 65 -6.59 -23.63 10.40
N ARG A 66 -5.73 -24.25 9.62
CA ARG A 66 -4.28 -24.07 9.71
C ARG A 66 -3.79 -23.02 8.73
N CYS A 67 -2.90 -22.15 9.19
CA CYS A 67 -2.17 -21.20 8.37
C CYS A 67 -0.68 -21.36 8.64
N ALA A 68 0.14 -21.20 7.60
CA ALA A 68 1.58 -21.31 7.73
C ALA A 68 2.25 -20.20 6.95
N GLY A 69 3.25 -19.57 7.55
CA GLY A 69 3.92 -18.43 6.96
C GLY A 69 5.32 -18.24 7.53
N TYR A 70 5.97 -17.20 7.05
CA TYR A 70 7.23 -16.71 7.58
C TYR A 70 6.98 -15.37 8.26
N PHE A 71 7.41 -15.25 9.52
CA PHE A 71 7.13 -14.09 10.37
C PHE A 71 8.40 -13.66 11.09
N ALA A 72 8.45 -12.40 11.51
CA ALA A 72 9.40 -11.93 12.50
C ALA A 72 9.13 -12.57 13.87
N ASP A 73 10.13 -12.57 14.77
CA ASP A 73 9.94 -13.05 16.14
C ASP A 73 9.03 -12.10 16.95
N ALA A 74 9.34 -10.80 16.90
CA ALA A 74 8.54 -9.74 17.51
C ALA A 74 7.32 -9.39 16.65
N PRO A 75 6.22 -8.88 17.24
CA PRO A 75 5.07 -8.39 16.47
C PRO A 75 5.46 -7.28 15.50
N ASP A 76 4.75 -7.19 14.39
CA ASP A 76 4.89 -6.06 13.47
C ASP A 76 4.19 -4.83 14.03
N PHE A 77 3.00 -5.02 14.59
CA PHE A 77 2.20 -3.94 15.16
C PHE A 77 1.47 -4.40 16.42
N ARG A 78 1.16 -3.46 17.32
CA ARG A 78 0.37 -3.73 18.54
C ARG A 78 -0.79 -2.77 18.67
N VAL A 79 -1.96 -3.30 19.00
CA VAL A 79 -3.17 -2.51 19.28
C VAL A 79 -3.61 -2.74 20.72
N PHE A 80 -3.82 -1.67 21.47
CA PHE A 80 -4.56 -1.70 22.73
C PHE A 80 -5.98 -1.23 22.44
N PHE A 81 -6.96 -2.13 22.51
CA PHE A 81 -8.34 -1.85 22.15
C PHE A 81 -9.25 -1.78 23.37
N THR A 82 -10.14 -0.79 23.41
CA THR A 82 -11.24 -0.68 24.38
C THR A 82 -12.58 -0.81 23.65
N PRO A 83 -13.36 -1.88 23.89
CA PRO A 83 -14.62 -2.13 23.19
C PRO A 83 -15.73 -1.15 23.59
N GLY A 84 -16.69 -0.96 22.68
CA GLY A 84 -17.85 -0.08 22.85
C GLY A 84 -19.17 -0.81 22.64
N SER A 85 -20.13 -0.18 21.96
CA SER A 85 -21.51 -0.67 21.83
C SER A 85 -21.71 -1.82 20.83
N GLY A 86 -20.69 -2.67 20.62
CA GLY A 86 -20.78 -3.91 19.84
C GLY A 86 -20.34 -3.83 18.39
N ALA A 87 -19.47 -2.88 18.02
CA ALA A 87 -18.80 -2.92 16.72
C ALA A 87 -17.72 -4.03 16.71
N PRO A 88 -17.50 -4.70 15.57
CA PRO A 88 -16.41 -5.65 15.44
C PRO A 88 -15.05 -4.93 15.45
N LEU A 89 -13.98 -5.69 15.59
CA LEU A 89 -12.62 -5.22 15.29
C LEU A 89 -12.04 -6.11 14.21
N SER A 90 -11.73 -5.51 13.06
CA SER A 90 -11.26 -6.20 11.87
C SER A 90 -9.87 -5.74 11.47
N PHE A 91 -9.10 -6.71 11.02
CA PHE A 91 -7.75 -6.56 10.51
C PHE A 91 -7.69 -7.14 9.10
N PHE A 92 -7.11 -6.39 8.18
CA PHE A 92 -6.96 -6.81 6.78
C PHE A 92 -5.59 -6.39 6.26
N VAL A 93 -4.99 -7.19 5.39
CA VAL A 93 -3.69 -6.86 4.79
C VAL A 93 -3.87 -6.74 3.28
N GLU A 94 -3.38 -5.64 2.71
CA GLU A 94 -3.19 -5.50 1.26
C GLU A 94 -1.71 -5.61 0.92
N ALA A 95 -1.36 -6.52 0.02
CA ALA A 95 -0.01 -6.62 -0.51
C ALA A 95 0.00 -7.01 -2.00
N ARG A 96 1.17 -6.84 -2.64
CA ARG A 96 1.39 -7.40 -3.99
C ARG A 96 1.77 -8.87 -3.95
N ASP A 97 2.37 -9.27 -2.84
CA ASP A 97 2.87 -10.61 -2.56
C ASP A 97 1.88 -11.32 -1.63
N ASP A 98 1.97 -12.65 -1.62
CA ASP A 98 1.11 -13.53 -0.83
C ASP A 98 1.42 -13.42 0.67
N THR A 99 0.45 -12.97 1.47
CA THR A 99 0.63 -12.62 2.88
C THR A 99 -0.23 -13.44 3.82
N VAL A 100 0.28 -13.68 5.02
CA VAL A 100 -0.42 -14.40 6.09
C VAL A 100 -0.62 -13.46 7.27
N LEU A 101 -1.83 -13.33 7.78
CA LEU A 101 -2.12 -12.57 8.99
C LEU A 101 -2.14 -13.50 10.20
N LEU A 102 -1.41 -13.13 11.25
CA LEU A 102 -1.39 -13.83 12.53
C LEU A 102 -1.62 -12.81 13.66
N ILE A 103 -2.53 -13.14 14.58
CA ILE A 103 -2.88 -12.27 15.70
C ILE A 103 -2.88 -13.05 17.01
N ASN A 104 -2.19 -12.54 18.04
CA ASN A 104 -2.38 -12.95 19.43
C ASN A 104 -3.36 -11.99 20.11
N THR A 105 -4.41 -12.53 20.73
CA THR A 105 -5.49 -11.74 21.35
C THR A 105 -5.23 -11.47 22.84
N PRO A 106 -6.01 -10.58 23.49
CA PRO A 106 -5.80 -10.23 24.91
C PRO A 106 -5.87 -11.41 25.89
N ASP A 107 -6.53 -12.49 25.51
CA ASP A 107 -6.64 -13.74 26.28
C ASP A 107 -5.59 -14.80 25.88
N GLY A 108 -4.63 -14.42 25.04
CA GLY A 108 -3.51 -15.24 24.59
C GLY A 108 -3.86 -16.28 23.53
N GLN A 109 -5.05 -16.20 22.92
CA GLN A 109 -5.41 -17.07 21.80
C GLN A 109 -4.75 -16.61 20.51
N TRP A 110 -4.53 -17.56 19.60
CA TRP A 110 -3.93 -17.30 18.30
C TRP A 110 -4.98 -17.44 17.21
N HIS A 111 -5.06 -16.43 16.36
CA HIS A 111 -5.92 -16.39 15.19
C HIS A 111 -5.08 -16.18 13.95
N CYS A 112 -5.41 -16.87 12.87
CA CYS A 112 -4.66 -16.76 11.64
C CYS A 112 -5.57 -16.83 10.42
N ASN A 113 -5.14 -16.16 9.35
CA ASN A 113 -5.76 -16.25 8.03
C ASN A 113 -4.70 -16.01 6.95
N ASP A 114 -4.88 -16.61 5.79
CA ASP A 114 -3.97 -16.52 4.63
C ASP A 114 -4.74 -15.96 3.43
N ASP A 115 -5.86 -16.60 3.07
CA ASP A 115 -6.71 -16.17 1.96
C ASP A 115 -8.11 -15.81 2.45
N THR A 116 -8.46 -14.51 2.46
CA THR A 116 -9.86 -14.07 2.53
C THR A 116 -10.31 -13.44 1.23
N SER A 117 -9.54 -12.50 0.66
CA SER A 117 -9.81 -11.87 -0.64
C SER A 117 -8.71 -12.20 -1.64
N GLY A 118 -8.97 -13.12 -2.56
CA GLY A 118 -7.90 -13.62 -3.42
C GLY A 118 -6.81 -14.30 -2.59
N VAL A 119 -5.67 -13.61 -2.41
CA VAL A 119 -4.51 -14.04 -1.59
C VAL A 119 -4.23 -13.10 -0.41
N ASP A 120 -5.14 -12.18 -0.14
CA ASP A 120 -5.00 -11.20 0.94
C ASP A 120 -5.77 -11.69 2.20
N PRO A 121 -5.13 -11.69 3.38
CA PRO A 121 -5.71 -12.23 4.60
C PRO A 121 -6.55 -11.21 5.36
N ALA A 122 -7.58 -11.69 6.05
CA ALA A 122 -8.38 -10.89 6.97
C ALA A 122 -8.79 -11.69 8.22
N ILE A 123 -8.89 -10.99 9.36
CA ILE A 123 -9.42 -11.55 10.60
C ILE A 123 -10.41 -10.55 11.19
N THR A 124 -11.56 -11.04 11.67
CA THR A 124 -12.58 -10.20 12.31
C THR A 124 -13.03 -10.79 13.62
N PHE A 125 -12.98 -9.97 14.65
CA PHE A 125 -13.50 -10.27 15.96
C PHE A 125 -14.86 -9.59 16.09
N GLU A 126 -15.94 -10.37 15.96
CA GLU A 126 -17.33 -9.85 16.09
C GLU A 126 -17.63 -9.31 17.50
N ALA A 127 -16.96 -9.88 18.51
CA ALA A 127 -17.04 -9.44 19.89
C ALA A 127 -15.61 -9.23 20.44
N PRO A 128 -14.93 -8.15 20.04
CA PRO A 128 -13.55 -7.91 20.43
C PRO A 128 -13.44 -7.71 21.94
N ARG A 129 -12.40 -8.30 22.52
CA ARG A 129 -12.08 -8.16 23.95
C ARG A 129 -11.31 -6.88 24.20
N GLU A 130 -11.45 -6.35 25.40
CA GLU A 130 -10.57 -5.28 25.84
C GLU A 130 -9.14 -5.82 26.03
N GLY A 131 -8.15 -5.07 25.56
CA GLY A 131 -6.75 -5.30 25.88
C GLY A 131 -5.81 -5.28 24.67
N GLN A 132 -4.70 -6.01 24.81
CA GLN A 132 -3.60 -6.04 23.86
C GLN A 132 -3.84 -7.07 22.74
N TYR A 133 -3.73 -6.63 21.50
CA TYR A 133 -3.66 -7.44 20.30
C TYR A 133 -2.27 -7.27 19.68
N ASP A 134 -1.59 -8.38 19.43
CA ASP A 134 -0.28 -8.40 18.75
C ASP A 134 -0.46 -8.94 17.34
N ILE A 135 0.02 -8.19 16.35
CA ILE A 135 -0.23 -8.46 14.94
C ILE A 135 1.08 -8.73 14.23
N TRP A 136 1.12 -9.84 13.49
CA TRP A 136 2.17 -10.16 12.53
C TRP A 136 1.58 -10.20 11.13
N VAL A 137 2.27 -9.56 10.20
CA VAL A 137 2.02 -9.65 8.76
C VAL A 137 3.14 -10.47 8.15
N GLY A 138 2.89 -11.76 7.96
CA GLY A 138 3.84 -12.70 7.39
C GLY A 138 3.74 -12.80 5.86
N THR A 139 4.64 -13.60 5.29
CA THR A 139 4.55 -14.04 3.89
C THR A 139 4.30 -15.54 3.83
N PHE A 140 3.50 -16.00 2.86
CA PHE A 140 3.23 -17.43 2.68
C PHE A 140 4.51 -18.23 2.37
N SER A 141 5.36 -17.65 1.52
CA SER A 141 6.66 -18.20 1.11
C SER A 141 7.84 -17.45 1.74
N ALA A 142 8.99 -18.13 1.80
CA ALA A 142 10.24 -17.51 2.25
C ALA A 142 10.65 -16.38 1.29
N VAL A 143 10.97 -15.22 1.83
CA VAL A 143 11.45 -14.09 1.04
C VAL A 143 12.94 -14.21 0.79
N THR A 144 13.36 -13.95 -0.45
CA THR A 144 14.79 -13.81 -0.81
C THR A 144 15.06 -12.39 -1.26
N GLY A 145 15.75 -11.61 -0.44
CA GLY A 145 15.99 -10.19 -0.70
C GLY A 145 15.23 -9.28 0.27
N ASP A 146 14.68 -8.18 -0.25
CA ASP A 146 13.92 -7.22 0.56
C ASP A 146 12.52 -7.76 0.88
N TYR A 147 12.08 -7.56 2.12
CA TYR A 147 10.71 -7.91 2.54
C TYR A 147 9.66 -7.07 1.77
N PRO A 148 8.57 -7.69 1.28
CA PRO A 148 7.58 -6.99 0.49
C PRO A 148 6.82 -5.94 1.32
N PRO A 149 6.52 -4.76 0.74
CA PRO A 149 5.68 -3.77 1.41
C PRO A 149 4.23 -4.25 1.47
N ALA A 150 3.59 -4.07 2.62
CA ALA A 150 2.19 -4.37 2.84
C ALA A 150 1.49 -3.23 3.59
N ARG A 151 0.17 -3.18 3.50
CA ARG A 151 -0.68 -2.23 4.24
C ARG A 151 -1.62 -3.00 5.15
N LEU A 152 -1.45 -2.83 6.46
CA LEU A 152 -2.36 -3.33 7.49
C LEU A 152 -3.49 -2.31 7.71
N ALA A 153 -4.72 -2.75 7.51
CA ALA A 153 -5.94 -2.04 7.90
C ALA A 153 -6.40 -2.48 9.29
N VAL A 154 -6.81 -1.52 10.12
CA VAL A 154 -7.53 -1.72 11.38
C VAL A 154 -8.84 -0.94 11.32
N THR A 155 -9.98 -1.63 11.46
CA THR A 155 -11.31 -1.05 11.24
C THR A 155 -12.39 -1.64 12.14
N GLU A 156 -13.47 -0.89 12.37
CA GLU A 156 -14.68 -1.38 13.06
C GLU A 156 -15.76 -1.91 12.12
N ALA A 157 -15.46 -2.02 10.83
CA ALA A 157 -16.32 -2.68 9.86
C ALA A 157 -15.86 -4.12 9.61
N ALA A 158 -16.80 -5.02 9.33
CA ALA A 158 -16.48 -6.37 8.87
C ALA A 158 -15.50 -6.33 7.68
N PRO A 159 -14.65 -7.35 7.50
CA PRO A 159 -13.54 -7.26 6.57
C PRO A 159 -14.11 -7.14 5.16
N PHE A 160 -13.74 -6.04 4.49
CA PHE A 160 -14.22 -5.60 3.18
C PHE A 160 -13.71 -6.45 2.01
N ALA A 161 -13.50 -7.76 2.22
CA ALA A 161 -12.75 -8.64 1.34
C ALA A 161 -13.16 -8.54 -0.14
N ASP A 162 -14.44 -8.34 -0.45
CA ASP A 162 -14.90 -8.24 -1.84
C ASP A 162 -15.51 -6.87 -2.22
N THR A 163 -15.37 -5.83 -1.38
CA THR A 163 -16.10 -4.55 -1.59
C THR A 163 -15.17 -3.35 -1.67
N PHE A 164 -14.28 -3.33 -2.67
CA PHE A 164 -13.64 -2.09 -3.13
C PHE A 164 -13.95 -1.82 -4.61
N ASP A 165 -15.21 -1.53 -4.89
CA ASP A 165 -15.52 -0.38 -5.75
C ASP A 165 -15.59 0.86 -4.85
N ARG A 166 -14.42 1.37 -4.43
CA ARG A 166 -14.21 2.71 -3.84
C ARG A 166 -15.20 3.13 -2.75
N ALA A 167 -15.16 2.48 -1.59
CA ALA A 167 -15.79 3.06 -0.40
C ALA A 167 -14.90 4.18 0.16
N PHE A 168 -15.03 5.37 -0.42
CA PHE A 168 -14.71 6.60 0.28
C PHE A 168 -15.70 6.73 1.45
N PHE A 169 -15.25 6.50 2.68
CA PHE A 169 -16.05 6.82 3.86
C PHE A 169 -15.73 8.26 4.29
N GLY A 170 -16.76 9.10 4.25
CA GLY A 170 -16.74 10.56 4.46
C GLY A 170 -17.89 11.18 3.65
N GLU A 171 -18.44 12.33 4.09
CA GLU A 171 -19.23 13.15 3.16
C GLU A 171 -18.29 13.59 2.02
N ASP A 172 -18.81 13.65 0.79
CA ASP A 172 -18.04 14.18 -0.33
C ASP A 172 -17.84 15.68 -0.14
N ASP A 173 -16.84 16.04 0.66
CA ASP A 173 -16.44 17.43 0.93
C ASP A 173 -15.70 18.06 -0.27
N ARG A 174 -15.64 17.38 -1.42
CA ARG A 174 -15.10 17.97 -2.64
C ARG A 174 -16.02 19.09 -3.08
N VAL A 175 -15.53 20.30 -2.96
CA VAL A 175 -16.18 21.47 -3.54
C VAL A 175 -15.81 21.52 -5.01
N GLU A 176 -16.83 21.56 -5.88
CA GLU A 176 -16.61 21.88 -7.29
C GLU A 176 -16.08 23.31 -7.37
N VAL A 177 -14.88 23.44 -7.94
CA VAL A 177 -14.21 24.73 -8.11
C VAL A 177 -14.39 25.21 -9.53
N ASP A 178 -14.66 26.51 -9.71
CA ASP A 178 -14.69 27.10 -11.04
C ASP A 178 -13.27 27.12 -11.62
N THR A 179 -13.00 26.18 -12.51
CA THR A 179 -11.71 26.00 -13.19
C THR A 179 -11.37 27.16 -14.12
N LEU A 180 -12.35 28.03 -14.45
CA LEU A 180 -12.14 29.23 -15.25
C LEU A 180 -11.75 30.45 -14.42
N GLN A 181 -11.65 30.32 -13.10
CA GLN A 181 -11.18 31.39 -12.21
C GLN A 181 -9.82 31.08 -11.56
N PRO A 182 -8.98 32.10 -11.31
CA PRO A 182 -7.78 31.93 -10.50
C PRO A 182 -8.12 31.42 -9.09
N PRO A 183 -7.30 30.54 -8.48
CA PRO A 183 -6.04 30.01 -9.00
C PRO A 183 -6.18 28.76 -9.88
N TRP A 184 -7.40 28.23 -10.03
CA TRP A 184 -7.67 26.94 -10.68
C TRP A 184 -7.37 26.94 -12.18
N THR A 185 -7.42 28.10 -12.81
CA THR A 185 -6.96 28.29 -14.21
C THR A 185 -5.49 27.93 -14.44
N MET A 186 -4.68 27.79 -13.38
CA MET A 186 -3.28 27.38 -13.50
C MET A 186 -3.13 25.87 -13.69
N ILE A 187 -4.14 25.07 -13.37
CA ILE A 187 -4.14 23.60 -13.56
C ILE A 187 -4.92 23.29 -14.83
N GLY A 188 -4.45 22.34 -15.63
CA GLY A 188 -5.08 22.06 -16.91
C GLY A 188 -4.76 20.70 -17.50
N PHE A 189 -5.37 20.45 -18.65
CA PHE A 189 -5.20 19.24 -19.43
C PHE A 189 -4.04 19.42 -20.40
N LEU A 190 -3.08 18.50 -20.37
CA LEU A 190 -1.97 18.43 -21.30
C LEU A 190 -2.25 17.28 -22.27
N ASP A 191 -2.52 17.65 -23.52
CA ASP A 191 -2.73 16.73 -24.63
C ASP A 191 -1.37 16.24 -25.16
N LEU A 192 -1.24 14.92 -25.29
CA LEU A 192 -0.05 14.21 -25.78
C LEU A 192 -0.38 13.36 -27.02
N ASP A 193 -1.40 13.75 -27.78
CA ASP A 193 -1.94 13.08 -28.98
C ASP A 193 -2.70 11.79 -28.67
N GLU A 194 -1.99 10.74 -28.21
CA GLU A 194 -2.58 9.44 -27.90
C GLU A 194 -3.00 9.31 -26.43
N THR A 195 -2.43 10.13 -25.57
CA THR A 195 -2.67 10.12 -24.13
C THR A 195 -2.82 11.54 -23.59
N SER A 196 -3.14 11.66 -22.31
CA SER A 196 -3.22 12.97 -21.67
C SER A 196 -2.69 12.92 -20.25
N CYS A 197 -2.26 14.08 -19.78
CA CYS A 197 -1.82 14.28 -18.41
C CYS A 197 -2.36 15.57 -17.83
N THR A 198 -2.21 15.74 -16.53
CA THR A 198 -2.41 17.06 -15.89
C THR A 198 -1.12 17.88 -16.00
N GLY A 199 -1.27 19.16 -16.28
CA GLY A 199 -0.18 20.14 -16.22
C GLY A 199 -0.52 21.30 -15.30
N VAL A 200 0.51 21.94 -14.75
CA VAL A 200 0.38 23.14 -13.91
C VAL A 200 1.23 24.27 -14.47
N LEU A 201 0.64 25.44 -14.68
CA LEU A 201 1.36 26.67 -15.02
C LEU A 201 2.22 27.11 -13.83
N ILE A 202 3.53 27.06 -14.01
CA ILE A 202 4.53 27.53 -13.04
C ILE A 202 5.18 28.86 -13.48
N GLY A 203 4.69 29.44 -14.58
CA GLY A 203 5.12 30.71 -15.13
C GLY A 203 4.25 31.11 -16.33
N PRO A 204 4.50 32.28 -16.94
CA PRO A 204 3.64 32.82 -18.01
C PRO A 204 3.51 31.93 -19.25
N ALA A 205 4.49 31.04 -19.48
CA ALA A 205 4.53 30.15 -20.64
C ALA A 205 5.23 28.81 -20.29
N THR A 206 5.12 28.36 -19.04
CA THR A 206 5.80 27.14 -18.57
C THR A 206 4.81 26.27 -17.82
N VAL A 207 4.58 25.07 -18.35
CA VAL A 207 3.74 24.04 -17.75
C VAL A 207 4.65 22.95 -17.19
N LEU A 208 4.44 22.60 -15.92
CA LEU A 208 5.06 21.45 -15.28
C LEU A 208 4.11 20.25 -15.34
N THR A 209 4.63 19.09 -15.71
CA THR A 209 3.92 17.81 -15.68
C THR A 209 4.86 16.68 -15.25
N ALA A 210 4.33 15.48 -15.06
CA ALA A 210 5.13 14.33 -14.70
C ALA A 210 5.99 13.86 -15.88
N ALA A 211 7.25 13.50 -15.62
CA ALA A 211 8.16 13.03 -16.68
C ALA A 211 7.64 11.76 -17.38
N HIS A 212 7.00 10.85 -16.65
CA HIS A 212 6.46 9.60 -17.20
C HIS A 212 5.31 9.80 -18.18
N CYS A 213 4.74 11.01 -18.26
CA CYS A 213 3.75 11.36 -19.28
C CYS A 213 4.38 11.48 -20.67
N ILE A 214 5.62 11.94 -20.74
CA ILE A 214 6.29 12.32 -22.00
C ILE A 214 7.40 11.32 -22.34
N ALA A 215 8.02 10.72 -21.32
CA ALA A 215 9.23 9.93 -21.48
C ALA A 215 9.24 8.64 -20.65
N ASN A 216 9.76 7.58 -21.26
CA ASN A 216 10.05 6.29 -20.63
C ASN A 216 11.53 5.97 -20.75
N GLY A 217 12.21 5.68 -19.64
CA GLY A 217 13.65 5.40 -19.65
C GLY A 217 14.53 6.52 -20.25
N GLY A 218 14.03 7.76 -20.28
CA GLY A 218 14.70 8.91 -20.89
C GLY A 218 14.49 9.08 -22.40
N VAL A 219 13.72 8.18 -23.04
CA VAL A 219 13.28 8.30 -24.43
C VAL A 219 11.93 9.00 -24.47
N ILE A 220 11.76 9.97 -25.37
CA ILE A 220 10.48 10.65 -25.59
C ILE A 220 9.60 9.75 -26.47
N GLU A 221 8.43 9.39 -25.95
CA GLU A 221 7.47 8.52 -26.66
C GLU A 221 6.22 9.31 -27.08
N THR A 222 5.77 10.23 -26.22
CA THR A 222 4.50 10.96 -26.35
C THR A 222 4.75 12.47 -26.18
N PRO A 223 5.19 13.16 -27.26
CA PRO A 223 5.48 14.58 -27.17
C PRO A 223 4.20 15.39 -26.91
N PRO A 224 4.25 16.40 -26.03
CA PRO A 224 3.09 17.25 -25.76
C PRO A 224 2.69 18.08 -26.98
N VAL A 225 1.38 18.17 -27.20
CA VAL A 225 0.74 18.84 -28.34
C VAL A 225 0.12 20.16 -27.93
N GLU A 226 -0.76 20.16 -26.93
CA GLU A 226 -1.51 21.33 -26.50
C GLU A 226 -1.74 21.30 -24.98
N PHE A 227 -1.73 22.47 -24.35
CA PHE A 227 -2.18 22.64 -22.98
C PHE A 227 -3.48 23.45 -22.93
N LEU A 228 -4.46 22.93 -22.22
CA LEU A 228 -5.77 23.53 -21.98
C LEU A 228 -5.88 23.93 -20.51
N ALA A 229 -5.70 25.22 -20.23
CA ALA A 229 -5.74 25.80 -18.90
C ALA A 229 -7.17 25.81 -18.34
N GLY A 230 -7.35 25.40 -17.08
CA GLY A 230 -8.66 25.32 -16.45
C GLY A 230 -9.61 24.36 -17.19
N TYR A 231 -9.08 23.24 -17.70
CA TYR A 231 -9.89 22.31 -18.48
C TYR A 231 -10.93 21.61 -17.60
N ASP A 232 -12.19 21.72 -17.99
CA ASP A 232 -13.32 21.01 -17.38
C ASP A 232 -14.33 20.62 -18.46
N GLN A 233 -14.53 19.31 -18.67
CA GLN A 233 -15.52 18.73 -19.57
C GLN A 233 -15.65 19.42 -20.95
N GLY A 234 -14.51 19.72 -21.59
CA GLY A 234 -14.44 20.35 -22.91
C GLY A 234 -14.40 21.88 -22.89
N ARG A 235 -14.55 22.52 -21.73
CA ARG A 235 -14.32 23.96 -21.53
C ARG A 235 -12.87 24.17 -21.11
N SER A 236 -12.29 25.29 -21.52
CA SER A 236 -10.97 25.74 -21.07
C SER A 236 -10.95 27.25 -21.00
N ALA A 237 -10.21 27.80 -20.04
CA ALA A 237 -10.00 29.24 -19.90
C ALA A 237 -9.09 29.77 -21.02
N ALA A 238 -8.10 28.97 -21.39
CA ALA A 238 -7.19 29.22 -22.51
C ALA A 238 -6.65 27.90 -23.05
N ARG A 239 -6.19 27.94 -24.30
CA ARG A 239 -5.50 26.82 -24.95
C ARG A 239 -4.24 27.31 -25.64
N SER A 240 -3.19 26.49 -25.63
CA SER A 240 -1.92 26.80 -26.29
C SER A 240 -1.23 25.55 -26.79
N ALA A 241 -0.79 25.59 -28.04
CA ALA A 241 0.14 24.61 -28.57
C ALA A 241 1.43 24.58 -27.73
N THR A 242 1.99 23.39 -27.57
CA THR A 242 3.30 23.19 -26.96
C THR A 242 4.38 23.40 -28.02
N ILE A 243 5.21 24.43 -27.81
CA ILE A 243 6.28 24.79 -28.76
C ILE A 243 7.64 24.16 -28.42
N GLY A 244 7.74 23.57 -27.22
CA GLY A 244 8.94 22.91 -26.74
C GLY A 244 8.69 22.26 -25.39
N TYR A 245 9.49 21.25 -25.07
CA TYR A 245 9.44 20.54 -23.80
C TYR A 245 10.86 20.26 -23.33
N HIS A 246 11.01 20.07 -22.02
CA HIS A 246 12.27 19.70 -21.42
C HIS A 246 12.02 18.57 -20.41
N VAL A 247 12.65 17.42 -20.67
CA VAL A 247 12.71 16.32 -19.71
C VAL A 247 14.14 16.30 -19.16
N PRO A 248 14.36 16.56 -17.86
CA PRO A 248 15.69 16.49 -17.27
C PRO A 248 16.28 15.09 -17.47
N GLY A 249 17.46 14.99 -18.10
CA GLY A 249 18.14 13.71 -18.28
C GLY A 249 18.61 13.12 -16.93
N ALA A 250 18.39 11.82 -16.72
CA ALA A 250 18.97 10.89 -15.73
C ALA A 250 19.50 11.44 -14.38
N GLY A 251 18.89 12.48 -13.82
CA GLY A 251 19.23 13.06 -12.51
C GLY A 251 18.36 12.53 -11.37
N TRP A 252 17.24 11.88 -11.69
CA TRP A 252 16.39 11.17 -10.73
C TRP A 252 16.90 9.73 -10.61
N ARG A 253 17.47 9.39 -9.45
CA ARG A 253 18.22 8.14 -9.22
C ARG A 253 17.38 6.89 -9.48
N GLY A 254 17.73 6.19 -10.55
CA GLY A 254 17.41 4.78 -10.82
C GLY A 254 18.49 4.17 -11.70
N SER A 255 19.75 4.21 -11.23
CA SER A 255 20.95 3.59 -11.82
C SER A 255 21.59 4.23 -13.08
N ARG A 256 22.86 4.64 -12.89
CA ARG A 256 23.99 4.89 -13.83
C ARG A 256 23.87 5.95 -14.95
N ARG A 257 24.96 6.72 -15.04
CA ARG A 257 25.26 7.82 -15.99
C ARG A 257 25.17 7.41 -17.46
N ALA A 258 24.52 8.25 -18.27
CA ALA A 258 24.77 8.41 -19.70
C ALA A 258 24.73 9.91 -20.09
N PRO A 259 25.39 10.33 -21.18
CA PRO A 259 25.68 11.74 -21.46
C PRO A 259 24.47 12.50 -22.03
N ILE A 260 24.43 13.78 -21.70
CA ILE A 260 23.42 14.77 -22.13
C ILE A 260 23.58 15.06 -23.64
N SER A 261 22.48 15.10 -24.40
CA SER A 261 22.41 15.69 -25.75
C SER A 261 21.06 16.41 -25.96
N PRO A 262 20.97 17.42 -26.84
CA PRO A 262 20.18 18.63 -26.59
C PRO A 262 18.74 18.62 -27.12
N SER A 263 17.96 19.51 -26.50
CA SER A 263 16.64 20.02 -26.87
C SER A 263 16.25 19.92 -28.35
N SER A 264 15.11 19.30 -28.63
CA SER A 264 14.40 19.40 -29.90
C SER A 264 13.39 20.57 -29.86
N THR A 265 13.72 21.66 -30.55
CA THR A 265 12.75 22.72 -30.88
C THR A 265 11.84 22.26 -32.02
N LEU A 266 10.53 22.29 -31.82
CA LEU A 266 9.53 22.10 -32.88
C LEU A 266 9.40 23.39 -33.72
N PRO A 267 9.08 23.30 -35.02
CA PRO A 267 8.97 24.48 -35.89
C PRO A 267 7.78 25.37 -35.48
N SER A 268 8.04 26.68 -35.43
CA SER A 268 7.13 27.71 -34.93
C SER A 268 5.80 27.75 -35.69
N ARG A 269 4.68 27.72 -34.94
CA ARG A 269 3.41 28.31 -35.35
C ARG A 269 2.87 29.16 -34.20
N SER A 270 2.48 30.38 -34.55
CA SER A 270 1.92 31.50 -33.74
C SER A 270 1.78 31.30 -32.23
N GLY A 271 2.51 32.11 -31.46
CA GLY A 271 2.41 32.20 -30.01
C GLY A 271 1.09 32.77 -29.51
N ILE A 272 0.83 32.51 -28.22
CA ILE A 272 -0.34 33.00 -27.49
C ILE A 272 -0.31 34.53 -27.44
N ASN A 273 -1.40 35.16 -27.87
CA ASN A 273 -1.58 36.60 -27.74
C ASN A 273 -2.27 36.91 -26.40
N TRP A 274 -1.47 37.23 -25.38
CA TRP A 274 -1.95 37.70 -24.06
C TRP A 274 -2.20 39.21 -24.08
N ALA A 275 -3.14 39.67 -24.90
CA ALA A 275 -3.61 41.05 -24.82
C ALA A 275 -4.86 41.10 -23.91
N GLY A 276 -4.69 41.44 -22.63
CA GLY A 276 -5.85 41.80 -21.80
C GLY A 276 -5.76 41.78 -20.27
N TRP A 277 -4.61 41.50 -19.62
CA TRP A 277 -4.61 41.28 -18.17
C TRP A 277 -3.47 42.00 -17.44
N MET A 278 -3.79 43.20 -16.93
CA MET A 278 -3.32 43.76 -15.66
C MET A 278 -4.55 44.03 -14.81
#